data_AF-U6L7K4-F1
#
_entry.id   AF-U6L7K4-F1
#
_cell.length_a   1.000
_cell.length_b   1.000
_cell.length_c   1.000
_cell.angle_alpha   90.00
_cell.angle_beta   90.00
_cell.angle_gamma   90.00
#
_symmetry.space_group_name_H-M   'P 1'
#
loop_
_entity.id
_entity.type
_entity.pdbx_description
1 polymer ?
#
loop_
_entity_poly.entity_id
_entity_poly.type
_entity_poly.pdbx_seq_one_letter_code
_entity_poly.pdbx_strand_id
1 'polypeptide(L)'
;MCIVGDPSTSKSQLLVWVEGFSPRAVFTSGKGSTAAGLTAAVVRDPDQGDYVLEAGALMYADQGICCIDEFDKMDEKDRVAIHEAMEQQTISISKAGIQATLNARASVLAACNPRFGRYDRSKSFAANVHIPPPLLSRFDLLFTLIDEADEARDSAIFEHLASYHMRPEDAAATATAAIAADCLTQDELRLYVECAQKLKPIMTDEAKRRLVEAYVALRLLDSQPGAQHNMRITVRQLESLIRLSGV
;
A
#
# COMPACT_ATOMS: atom_id res chain seq x y z
N MET A 1 2.45 -1.68 1.59
CA MET A 1 2.78 -0.32 2.10
C MET A 1 1.55 0.28 2.73
N CYS A 2 1.68 1.04 3.82
CA CYS A 2 0.57 1.75 4.44
C CYS A 2 0.91 3.24 4.59
N ILE A 3 0.01 4.10 4.14
CA ILE A 3 0.08 5.55 4.28
C ILE A 3 -0.96 5.98 5.30
N VAL A 4 -0.52 6.65 6.34
CA VAL A 4 -1.38 7.27 7.36
C VAL A 4 -1.17 8.76 7.26
N GLY A 5 -2.23 9.54 7.26
CA GLY A 5 -2.05 10.98 7.30
C GLY A 5 -3.30 11.75 7.63
N ASP A 6 -3.14 13.04 7.84
CA ASP A 6 -4.26 13.93 8.11
C ASP A 6 -5.19 14.02 6.88
N PRO A 7 -6.46 14.45 7.04
CA PRO A 7 -7.36 14.74 5.94
C PRO A 7 -6.71 15.68 4.92
N SER A 8 -7.14 15.60 3.66
CA SER A 8 -6.67 16.48 2.58
C SER A 8 -5.18 16.38 2.20
N THR A 9 -4.48 15.33 2.63
CA THR A 9 -3.08 15.05 2.25
C THR A 9 -2.92 14.28 0.93
N SER A 10 -3.92 14.32 0.04
CA SER A 10 -3.92 13.69 -1.30
C SER A 10 -3.63 12.17 -1.34
N LYS A 11 -3.82 11.45 -0.23
CA LYS A 11 -3.58 9.99 -0.14
C LYS A 11 -4.42 9.20 -1.16
N SER A 12 -5.71 9.48 -1.25
CA SER A 12 -6.61 8.83 -2.21
C SER A 12 -6.21 9.11 -3.66
N GLN A 13 -5.72 10.32 -3.96
CA GLN A 13 -5.22 10.66 -5.29
C GLN A 13 -4.00 9.82 -5.68
N LEU A 14 -3.12 9.52 -4.72
CA LEU A 14 -1.98 8.63 -4.95
C LEU A 14 -2.43 7.20 -5.27
N LEU A 15 -3.44 6.68 -4.56
CA LEU A 15 -3.99 5.35 -4.83
C LEU A 15 -4.64 5.26 -6.23
N VAL A 16 -5.43 6.27 -6.61
CA VAL A 16 -6.06 6.35 -7.94
C VAL A 16 -5.00 6.48 -9.03
N TRP A 17 -3.93 7.24 -8.80
CA TRP A 17 -2.83 7.34 -9.74
C TRP A 17 -2.09 6.01 -9.91
N VAL A 18 -1.82 5.29 -8.82
CA VAL A 18 -1.19 3.96 -8.87
C VAL A 18 -2.08 2.95 -9.60
N GLU A 19 -3.39 3.00 -9.38
CA GLU A 19 -4.36 2.18 -10.10
C GLU A 19 -4.29 2.43 -11.61
N GLY A 20 -4.30 3.70 -12.04
CA GLY A 20 -4.20 4.04 -13.45
C GLY A 20 -2.81 3.76 -14.06
N PHE A 21 -1.75 3.79 -13.25
CA PHE A 21 -0.38 3.56 -13.73
C PHE A 21 -0.06 2.07 -13.92
N SER A 22 -0.45 1.21 -12.98
CA SER A 22 -0.08 -0.21 -12.96
C SER A 22 -1.06 -1.08 -13.76
N PRO A 23 -0.60 -2.00 -14.63
CA PRO A 23 -1.47 -2.80 -15.49
C PRO A 23 -2.32 -3.83 -14.73
N ARG A 24 -1.98 -4.13 -13.48
CA ARG A 24 -2.72 -5.04 -12.59
C ARG A 24 -2.92 -4.39 -11.24
N ALA A 25 -3.64 -3.29 -11.23
CA ALA A 25 -4.03 -2.65 -9.98
C ALA A 25 -5.55 -2.59 -9.86
N VAL A 26 -6.02 -2.75 -8.62
CA VAL A 26 -7.44 -2.69 -8.27
C VAL A 26 -7.59 -1.70 -7.14
N PHE A 27 -8.42 -0.68 -7.33
CA PHE A 27 -8.82 0.22 -6.26
C PHE A 27 -10.09 -0.28 -5.55
N THR A 28 -10.08 -0.19 -4.22
CA THR A 28 -11.20 -0.60 -3.39
C THR A 28 -11.29 0.27 -2.14
N SER A 29 -12.50 0.53 -1.67
CA SER A 29 -12.72 1.27 -0.42
C SER A 29 -12.99 0.29 0.72
N GLY A 30 -12.32 0.46 1.85
CA GLY A 30 -12.51 -0.36 3.03
C GLY A 30 -13.94 -0.36 3.57
N LYS A 31 -14.71 0.72 3.35
CA LYS A 31 -16.13 0.76 3.74
C LYS A 31 -17.06 0.18 2.68
N GLY A 32 -16.68 0.27 1.40
CA GLY A 32 -17.47 -0.22 0.27
C GLY A 32 -17.30 -1.72 0.01
N SER A 33 -16.28 -2.34 0.61
CA SER A 33 -15.87 -3.69 0.30
C SER A 33 -16.13 -4.64 1.44
N THR A 34 -16.80 -5.74 1.13
CA THR A 34 -17.06 -6.83 2.09
C THR A 34 -15.97 -7.88 2.01
N ALA A 35 -15.83 -8.73 3.02
CA ALA A 35 -14.88 -9.85 3.04
C ALA A 35 -15.03 -10.71 1.78
N ALA A 36 -16.26 -10.95 1.32
CA ALA A 36 -16.56 -11.69 0.11
C ALA A 36 -16.05 -10.98 -1.16
N GLY A 37 -16.24 -9.66 -1.25
CA GLY A 37 -15.74 -8.85 -2.37
C GLY A 37 -14.22 -8.66 -2.37
N LEU A 38 -13.57 -8.72 -1.21
CA LEU A 38 -12.11 -8.65 -1.08
C LEU A 38 -11.43 -9.98 -1.41
N THR A 39 -12.03 -11.09 -0.96
CA THR A 39 -11.43 -12.44 -1.06
C THR A 39 -12.01 -13.23 -2.22
N ALA A 40 -12.99 -14.08 -1.95
CA ALA A 40 -13.82 -14.72 -2.95
C ALA A 40 -15.19 -15.08 -2.35
N ALA A 41 -16.19 -15.12 -3.20
CA ALA A 41 -17.56 -15.46 -2.84
C ALA A 41 -17.97 -16.76 -3.53
N VAL A 42 -18.87 -17.52 -2.90
CA VAL A 42 -19.54 -18.64 -3.57
C VAL A 42 -20.93 -18.15 -3.95
N VAL A 43 -21.20 -18.09 -5.25
CA VAL A 43 -22.48 -17.65 -5.81
C VAL A 43 -23.13 -18.84 -6.48
N ARG A 44 -24.46 -18.92 -6.45
CA ARG A 44 -25.20 -19.95 -7.17
C ARG A 44 -25.46 -19.46 -8.59
N ASP A 45 -25.02 -20.21 -9.58
CA ASP A 45 -25.31 -19.94 -10.99
C ASP A 45 -26.82 -20.16 -11.23
N PRO A 46 -27.57 -19.13 -11.66
CA PRO A 46 -29.00 -19.26 -11.93
C PRO A 46 -29.30 -20.19 -13.12
N ASP A 47 -28.36 -20.38 -14.04
CA ASP A 47 -28.56 -21.17 -15.27
C ASP A 47 -28.28 -22.66 -15.04
N GLN A 48 -27.19 -22.98 -14.34
CA GLN A 48 -26.79 -24.38 -14.06
C GLN A 48 -27.30 -24.90 -12.70
N GLY A 49 -27.68 -24.00 -11.78
CA GLY A 49 -28.09 -24.37 -10.43
C GLY A 49 -26.94 -24.78 -9.50
N ASP A 50 -25.72 -24.89 -10.04
CA ASP A 50 -24.49 -25.23 -9.34
C ASP A 50 -23.86 -24.01 -8.65
N TYR A 51 -23.04 -24.28 -7.63
CA TYR A 51 -22.28 -23.24 -6.96
C TYR A 51 -20.99 -22.95 -7.73
N VAL A 52 -20.77 -21.68 -8.05
CA VAL A 52 -19.57 -21.17 -8.71
C VAL A 52 -18.80 -20.26 -7.76
N LEU A 53 -17.49 -20.22 -7.96
CA LEU A 53 -16.59 -19.39 -7.17
C LEU A 53 -16.32 -18.09 -7.91
N GLU A 54 -16.67 -16.97 -7.29
CA GLU A 54 -16.41 -15.62 -7.80
C GLU A 54 -15.17 -15.06 -7.12
N ALA A 55 -14.19 -14.66 -7.92
CA ALA A 55 -12.96 -14.04 -7.44
C ALA A 55 -13.23 -12.62 -6.91
N GLY A 56 -12.58 -12.25 -5.81
CA GLY A 56 -12.62 -10.90 -5.24
C GLY A 56 -11.42 -10.05 -5.63
N ALA A 57 -11.37 -8.82 -5.12
CA ALA A 57 -10.39 -7.79 -5.47
C ALA A 57 -8.93 -8.24 -5.29
N LEU A 58 -8.61 -8.96 -4.20
CA LEU A 58 -7.24 -9.45 -3.94
C LEU A 58 -6.78 -10.49 -4.97
N MET A 59 -7.71 -11.28 -5.49
CA MET A 59 -7.41 -12.29 -6.50
C MET A 59 -7.26 -11.67 -7.89
N TYR A 60 -8.11 -10.68 -8.22
CA TYR A 60 -7.95 -9.92 -9.46
C TYR A 60 -6.61 -9.18 -9.52
N ALA A 61 -6.10 -8.74 -8.36
CA ALA A 61 -4.81 -8.10 -8.22
C ALA A 61 -3.62 -9.08 -8.02
N ASP A 62 -3.74 -10.38 -8.33
CA ASP A 62 -2.63 -11.33 -8.17
C ASP A 62 -1.38 -10.89 -8.96
N GLN A 63 -0.22 -10.89 -8.28
CA GLN A 63 1.05 -10.34 -8.76
C GLN A 63 1.03 -8.84 -9.12
N GLY A 64 0.00 -8.13 -8.70
CA GLY A 64 -0.21 -6.71 -8.94
C GLY A 64 -0.27 -5.89 -7.65
N ILE A 65 -1.05 -4.82 -7.66
CA ILE A 65 -1.23 -3.91 -6.52
C ILE A 65 -2.71 -3.83 -6.15
N CYS A 66 -3.05 -4.14 -4.90
CA CYS A 66 -4.39 -3.89 -4.36
C CYS A 66 -4.36 -2.60 -3.54
N CYS A 67 -5.01 -1.56 -4.07
CA CYS A 67 -5.13 -0.24 -3.48
C CYS A 67 -6.38 -0.21 -2.58
N ILE A 68 -6.20 -0.10 -1.27
CA ILE A 68 -7.30 -0.05 -0.28
C ILE A 68 -7.33 1.34 0.38
N ASP A 69 -8.37 2.12 0.09
CA ASP A 69 -8.62 3.38 0.80
C ASP A 69 -9.45 3.14 2.06
N GLU A 70 -9.39 4.07 3.02
CA GLU A 70 -10.11 4.01 4.30
C GLU A 70 -9.93 2.68 5.03
N PHE A 71 -8.71 2.13 5.03
CA PHE A 71 -8.41 0.83 5.65
C PHE A 71 -8.74 0.81 7.16
N ASP A 72 -8.72 1.96 7.83
CA ASP A 72 -9.14 2.11 9.23
C ASP A 72 -10.66 1.94 9.47
N LYS A 73 -11.48 2.03 8.41
CA LYS A 73 -12.95 1.93 8.45
C LYS A 73 -13.48 0.54 8.10
N MET A 74 -12.63 -0.41 7.74
CA MET A 74 -13.05 -1.79 7.48
C MET A 74 -13.64 -2.47 8.72
N ASP A 75 -14.65 -3.30 8.49
CA ASP A 75 -15.24 -4.15 9.52
C ASP A 75 -14.28 -5.25 9.98
N GLU A 76 -14.52 -5.79 11.18
CA GLU A 76 -13.65 -6.81 11.78
C GLU A 76 -13.57 -8.09 10.94
N LYS A 77 -14.67 -8.51 10.31
CA LYS A 77 -14.71 -9.69 9.42
C LYS A 77 -13.79 -9.53 8.21
N ASP A 78 -13.78 -8.33 7.63
CA ASP A 78 -13.01 -8.01 6.43
C ASP A 78 -11.51 -7.93 6.76
N ARG A 79 -11.20 -7.39 7.95
CA ARG A 79 -9.83 -7.38 8.49
C ARG A 79 -9.27 -8.79 8.70
N VAL A 80 -10.06 -9.72 9.23
CA VAL A 80 -9.64 -11.11 9.43
C VAL A 80 -9.33 -11.77 8.08
N ALA A 81 -10.19 -11.57 7.08
CA ALA A 81 -10.02 -12.11 5.74
C ALA A 81 -8.75 -11.57 5.04
N ILE A 82 -8.50 -10.25 5.12
CA ILE A 82 -7.26 -9.65 4.61
C ILE A 82 -6.04 -10.13 5.39
N HIS A 83 -6.16 -10.30 6.71
CA HIS A 83 -5.06 -10.78 7.54
C HIS A 83 -4.59 -12.19 7.12
N GLU A 84 -5.53 -13.10 6.85
CA GLU A 84 -5.23 -14.44 6.30
C GLU A 84 -4.54 -14.33 4.94
N ALA A 85 -5.10 -13.52 4.03
CA ALA A 85 -4.54 -13.33 2.69
C ALA A 85 -3.11 -12.75 2.73
N MET A 86 -2.85 -11.76 3.59
CA MET A 86 -1.52 -11.14 3.77
C MET A 86 -0.52 -12.02 4.54
N GLU A 87 -0.99 -13.00 5.32
CA GLU A 87 -0.14 -14.03 5.94
C GLU A 87 0.35 -15.03 4.94
N GLN A 88 -0.62 -15.73 4.34
CA GLN A 88 -0.37 -16.97 3.62
C GLN A 88 -0.15 -16.74 2.13
N GLN A 89 -0.46 -15.53 1.64
CA GLN A 89 -0.52 -15.20 0.22
C GLN A 89 -1.47 -16.12 -0.57
N THR A 90 -2.38 -16.77 0.15
CA THR A 90 -3.40 -17.68 -0.35
C THR A 90 -4.67 -17.50 0.46
N ILE A 91 -5.81 -17.75 -0.16
CA ILE A 91 -7.12 -17.72 0.48
C ILE A 91 -7.72 -19.10 0.32
N SER A 92 -8.09 -19.73 1.44
CA SER A 92 -8.72 -21.04 1.46
C SER A 92 -10.23 -20.88 1.62
N ILE A 93 -11.01 -21.48 0.72
CA ILE A 93 -12.47 -21.45 0.76
C ILE A 93 -13.00 -22.87 0.83
N SER A 94 -13.78 -23.13 1.87
CA SER A 94 -14.52 -24.37 2.08
C SER A 94 -15.99 -24.03 2.32
N LYS A 95 -16.75 -23.85 1.24
CA LYS A 95 -18.17 -23.47 1.29
C LYS A 95 -18.97 -24.17 0.20
N ALA A 96 -20.22 -24.55 0.52
CA ALA A 96 -21.17 -25.16 -0.40
C ALA A 96 -20.63 -26.36 -1.21
N GLY A 97 -19.79 -27.19 -0.58
CA GLY A 97 -19.15 -28.36 -1.21
C GLY A 97 -17.93 -28.05 -2.07
N ILE A 98 -17.56 -26.77 -2.23
CA ILE A 98 -16.35 -26.34 -2.93
C ILE A 98 -15.23 -26.18 -1.90
N GLN A 99 -14.17 -26.97 -2.07
CA GLN A 99 -12.91 -26.82 -1.36
C GLN A 99 -11.84 -26.37 -2.36
N ALA A 100 -11.51 -25.08 -2.34
CA ALA A 100 -10.54 -24.48 -3.25
C ALA A 100 -9.55 -23.60 -2.47
N THR A 101 -8.30 -23.56 -2.95
CA THR A 101 -7.28 -22.64 -2.46
C THR A 101 -6.86 -21.75 -3.62
N LEU A 102 -6.92 -20.45 -3.40
CA LEU A 102 -6.69 -19.43 -4.42
C LEU A 102 -5.46 -18.62 -4.04
N ASN A 103 -4.61 -18.32 -5.01
CA ASN A 103 -3.42 -17.50 -4.78
C ASN A 103 -3.82 -16.02 -4.72
N ALA A 104 -3.28 -15.30 -3.75
CA ALA A 104 -3.51 -13.86 -3.54
C ALA A 104 -2.16 -13.17 -3.27
N ARG A 105 -1.26 -13.19 -4.26
CA ARG A 105 0.11 -12.61 -4.14
C ARG A 105 0.12 -11.13 -4.53
N ALA A 106 -0.97 -10.42 -4.21
CA ALA A 106 -1.10 -8.99 -4.47
C ALA A 106 -0.30 -8.19 -3.44
N SER A 107 0.34 -7.11 -3.89
CA SER A 107 0.94 -6.13 -2.98
C SER A 107 -0.14 -5.17 -2.48
N VAL A 108 -0.36 -5.12 -1.17
CA VAL A 108 -1.38 -4.23 -0.60
C VAL A 108 -0.80 -2.83 -0.37
N LEU A 109 -1.42 -1.83 -0.99
CA LEU A 109 -1.21 -0.41 -0.73
C LEU A 109 -2.43 0.13 0.02
N ALA A 110 -2.28 0.48 1.29
CA ALA A 110 -3.38 0.95 2.13
C ALA A 110 -3.24 2.44 2.45
N ALA A 111 -4.33 3.21 2.37
CA ALA A 111 -4.43 4.52 3.01
C ALA A 111 -5.33 4.46 4.23
N CYS A 112 -4.93 5.16 5.28
CA CYS A 112 -5.65 5.23 6.54
C CYS A 112 -5.72 6.68 7.03
N ASN A 113 -6.74 6.94 7.83
CA ASN A 113 -6.85 8.18 8.60
C ASN A 113 -6.47 7.92 10.07
N PRO A 114 -5.87 8.90 10.76
CA PRO A 114 -5.66 8.83 12.20
C PRO A 114 -7.01 8.82 12.92
N ARG A 115 -7.07 8.13 14.07
CA ARG A 115 -8.31 7.86 14.82
C ARG A 115 -9.09 9.13 15.19
N PHE A 116 -8.39 10.22 15.50
CA PHE A 116 -8.98 11.48 15.93
C PHE A 116 -8.95 12.56 14.84
N GLY A 117 -8.78 12.16 13.58
CA GLY A 117 -8.71 13.09 12.44
C GLY A 117 -7.39 13.83 12.30
N ARG A 118 -6.58 13.95 13.36
CA ARG A 118 -5.18 14.42 13.27
C ARG A 118 -4.21 13.44 13.91
N TYR A 119 -3.02 13.32 13.34
CA TYR A 119 -1.95 12.48 13.85
C TYR A 119 -1.28 13.13 15.07
N ASP A 120 -1.29 12.45 16.22
CA ASP A 120 -0.71 12.95 17.46
C ASP A 120 0.71 12.39 17.65
N ARG A 121 1.73 13.27 17.53
CA ARG A 121 3.15 12.91 17.68
C ARG A 121 3.53 12.44 19.09
N SER A 122 2.71 12.75 20.10
CA SER A 122 2.97 12.34 21.48
C SER A 122 2.63 10.87 21.74
N LYS A 123 1.88 10.23 20.84
CA LYS A 123 1.42 8.84 20.96
C LYS A 123 2.15 7.93 19.97
N SER A 124 2.26 6.66 20.34
CA SER A 124 2.75 5.62 19.42
C SER A 124 1.88 5.50 18.17
N PHE A 125 2.48 5.07 17.05
CA PHE A 125 1.77 4.84 15.80
C PHE A 125 0.55 3.91 15.94
N ALA A 126 0.70 2.80 16.69
CA ALA A 126 -0.41 1.87 16.93
C ALA A 126 -1.58 2.48 17.71
N ALA A 127 -1.32 3.49 18.56
CA ALA A 127 -2.37 4.22 19.27
C ALA A 127 -3.04 5.30 18.40
N ASN A 128 -2.32 5.82 17.40
CA ASN A 128 -2.83 6.81 16.45
C ASN A 128 -3.76 6.21 15.39
N VAL A 129 -3.62 4.91 15.09
CA VAL A 129 -4.32 4.26 13.98
C VAL A 129 -5.25 3.16 14.49
N HIS A 130 -6.46 3.06 13.92
CA HIS A 130 -7.43 2.02 14.29
C HIS A 130 -7.17 0.69 13.55
N ILE A 131 -5.95 0.16 13.63
CA ILE A 131 -5.56 -1.12 13.01
C ILE A 131 -4.95 -2.06 14.07
N PRO A 132 -5.37 -3.34 14.11
CA PRO A 132 -4.80 -4.33 15.02
C PRO A 132 -3.27 -4.50 14.82
N PRO A 133 -2.49 -4.68 15.90
CA PRO A 133 -1.05 -4.93 15.80
C PRO A 133 -0.63 -6.07 14.86
N PRO A 134 -1.37 -7.20 14.75
CA PRO A 134 -1.04 -8.25 13.78
C PRO A 134 -1.02 -7.74 12.33
N LEU A 135 -2.00 -6.94 11.93
CA LEU A 135 -2.06 -6.33 10.59
C LEU A 135 -0.99 -5.26 10.40
N LEU A 136 -0.73 -4.42 11.41
CA LEU A 136 0.34 -3.41 11.33
C LEU A 136 1.70 -4.04 11.12
N SER A 137 1.98 -5.15 11.81
CA SER A 137 3.23 -5.89 11.64
C SER A 137 3.40 -6.48 10.25
N ARG A 138 2.30 -6.64 9.49
CA ARG A 138 2.31 -7.18 8.13
C ARG A 138 2.74 -6.17 7.08
N PHE A 139 2.65 -4.88 7.40
CA PHE A 139 3.14 -3.81 6.54
C PHE A 139 4.64 -3.58 6.77
N ASP A 140 5.41 -3.73 5.70
CA ASP A 140 6.85 -3.49 5.70
C ASP A 140 7.20 -2.00 5.78
N LEU A 141 6.39 -1.16 5.11
CA LEU A 141 6.59 0.28 5.00
C LEU A 141 5.38 1.02 5.54
N LEU A 142 5.63 1.90 6.51
CA LEU A 142 4.64 2.78 7.14
C LEU A 142 5.06 4.23 6.91
N PHE A 143 4.24 5.01 6.22
CA PHE A 143 4.47 6.43 5.97
C PHE A 143 3.44 7.27 6.71
N THR A 144 3.92 8.26 7.47
CA THR A 144 3.07 9.24 8.17
C THR A 144 3.14 10.59 7.47
N LEU A 145 2.02 11.05 6.89
CA LEU A 145 1.87 12.39 6.32
C LEU A 145 1.21 13.29 7.36
N ILE A 146 1.96 14.27 7.85
CA ILE A 146 1.49 15.21 8.87
C ILE A 146 1.29 16.55 8.20
N ASP A 147 0.08 17.11 8.35
CA ASP A 147 -0.25 18.42 7.83
C ASP A 147 0.23 19.50 8.81
N GLU A 148 1.30 20.19 8.43
CA GLU A 148 1.86 21.33 9.17
C GLU A 148 1.70 22.59 8.33
N ALA A 149 1.05 23.60 8.89
CA ALA A 149 0.92 24.91 8.26
C ALA A 149 2.31 25.53 8.07
N ASP A 150 2.67 25.75 6.81
CA ASP A 150 3.95 26.33 6.40
C ASP A 150 3.69 27.22 5.18
N GLU A 151 3.94 28.52 5.34
CA GLU A 151 3.66 29.54 4.32
C GLU A 151 4.32 29.23 2.98
N ALA A 152 5.55 28.70 3.00
CA ALA A 152 6.27 28.36 1.77
C ALA A 152 5.65 27.16 1.03
N ARG A 153 5.23 26.13 1.78
CA ARG A 153 4.58 24.94 1.20
C ARG A 153 3.18 25.27 0.71
N ASP A 154 2.40 25.99 1.51
CA ASP A 154 1.03 26.37 1.18
C ASP A 154 0.99 27.27 -0.05
N SER A 155 1.94 28.20 -0.18
CA SER A 155 2.10 29.03 -1.38
C SER A 155 2.40 28.19 -2.62
N ALA A 156 3.31 27.23 -2.53
CA ALA A 156 3.64 26.34 -3.65
C ALA A 156 2.45 25.43 -4.04
N ILE A 157 1.70 24.91 -3.06
CA ILE A 157 0.48 24.13 -3.31
C ILE A 157 -0.57 25.00 -4.00
N PHE A 158 -0.76 26.24 -3.54
CA PHE A 158 -1.70 27.17 -4.15
C PHE A 158 -1.32 27.50 -5.60
N GLU A 159 -0.06 27.82 -5.88
CA GLU A 159 0.41 28.08 -7.24
C GLU A 159 0.18 26.88 -8.15
N HIS A 160 0.48 25.67 -7.67
CA HIS A 160 0.23 24.44 -8.42
C HIS A 160 -1.27 24.23 -8.68
N LEU A 161 -2.12 24.39 -7.67
CA LEU A 161 -3.57 24.22 -7.81
C LEU A 161 -4.20 25.30 -8.72
N ALA A 162 -3.74 26.54 -8.59
CA ALA A 162 -4.15 27.67 -9.42
C ALA A 162 -3.76 27.43 -10.89
N SER A 163 -2.56 26.88 -11.15
CA SER A 163 -2.14 26.54 -12.51
C SER A 163 -3.07 25.50 -13.17
N TYR A 164 -3.58 24.55 -12.39
CA TYR A 164 -4.50 23.51 -12.87
C TYR A 164 -5.90 24.07 -13.18
N HIS A 165 -6.38 25.04 -12.39
CA HIS A 165 -7.73 25.61 -12.53
C HIS A 165 -7.81 26.81 -13.48
N MET A 166 -6.75 27.61 -13.60
CA MET A 166 -6.79 28.86 -14.38
C MET A 166 -6.51 28.66 -15.87
N ARG A 167 -5.96 27.51 -16.31
CA ARG A 167 -5.67 27.25 -17.73
C ARG A 167 -5.79 25.76 -18.08
N PRO A 168 -7.01 25.24 -18.34
CA PRO A 168 -7.16 23.89 -18.86
C PRO A 168 -6.46 23.68 -20.22
N GLU A 169 -6.21 24.75 -20.97
CA GLU A 169 -5.74 24.70 -22.36
C GLU A 169 -4.22 24.98 -22.52
N ASP A 170 -3.60 25.75 -21.60
CA ASP A 170 -2.17 26.13 -21.66
C ASP A 170 -1.27 25.43 -20.62
N ALA A 171 -1.83 24.84 -19.55
CA ALA A 171 -1.04 24.18 -18.52
C ALA A 171 -0.38 22.89 -19.02
N ALA A 172 -1.03 22.19 -19.96
CA ALA A 172 -0.49 21.02 -20.65
C ALA A 172 0.66 21.37 -21.63
N ALA A 173 0.82 22.63 -22.00
CA ALA A 173 1.85 23.08 -22.95
C ALA A 173 3.06 23.74 -22.28
N THR A 174 2.88 24.43 -21.14
CA THR A 174 3.93 25.31 -20.60
C THR A 174 4.72 24.72 -19.44
N ALA A 175 4.11 23.93 -18.55
CA ALA A 175 4.82 23.26 -17.44
C ALA A 175 5.56 21.98 -17.90
N THR A 176 5.02 21.33 -18.93
CA THR A 176 5.56 20.11 -19.54
C THR A 176 6.80 20.40 -20.39
N ALA A 177 6.87 21.54 -21.10
CA ALA A 177 7.94 21.79 -22.07
C ALA A 177 9.34 21.99 -21.48
N ALA A 178 9.47 22.50 -20.24
CA ALA A 178 10.78 22.78 -19.63
C ALA A 178 11.35 21.60 -18.82
N ILE A 179 10.49 20.68 -18.34
CA ILE A 179 10.88 19.50 -17.54
C ILE A 179 10.92 18.24 -18.42
N ALA A 180 10.17 18.19 -19.54
CA ALA A 180 10.05 17.00 -20.39
C ALA A 180 11.25 16.67 -21.29
N ALA A 181 12.27 17.52 -21.38
CA ALA A 181 13.43 17.20 -22.23
C ALA A 181 14.29 16.05 -21.66
N ASP A 182 14.20 15.79 -20.35
CA ASP A 182 15.01 14.78 -19.64
C ASP A 182 14.17 13.84 -18.75
N CYS A 183 12.83 13.92 -18.85
CA CYS A 183 11.92 13.09 -18.05
C CYS A 183 11.27 12.01 -18.91
N LEU A 184 11.26 10.78 -18.40
CA LEU A 184 10.55 9.66 -19.01
C LEU A 184 9.05 9.96 -19.06
N THR A 185 8.44 9.68 -20.21
CA THR A 185 6.99 9.67 -20.35
C THR A 185 6.38 8.54 -19.51
N GLN A 186 5.08 8.63 -19.22
CA GLN A 186 4.39 7.62 -18.41
C GLN A 186 4.49 6.22 -19.03
N ASP A 187 4.45 6.12 -20.36
CA ASP A 187 4.54 4.85 -21.08
C ASP A 187 5.97 4.31 -21.12
N GLU A 188 6.97 5.17 -21.27
CA GLU A 188 8.39 4.77 -21.13
C GLU A 188 8.69 4.29 -19.72
N LEU A 189 8.13 4.96 -18.69
CA LEU A 189 8.29 4.54 -17.30
C LEU A 189 7.64 3.18 -17.06
N ARG A 190 6.44 2.92 -17.61
CA ARG A 190 5.79 1.60 -17.54
C ARG A 190 6.66 0.52 -18.19
N LEU A 191 7.17 0.77 -19.39
CA LEU A 191 8.03 -0.16 -20.10
C LEU A 191 9.33 -0.41 -19.33
N TYR A 192 9.92 0.63 -18.75
CA TYR A 192 11.12 0.53 -17.91
C TYR A 192 10.87 -0.35 -16.69
N VAL A 193 9.76 -0.13 -15.97
CA VAL A 193 9.40 -0.94 -14.80
C VAL A 193 9.19 -2.40 -15.19
N GLU A 194 8.49 -2.67 -16.31
CA GLU A 194 8.27 -4.04 -16.77
C GLU A 194 9.58 -4.75 -17.15
N CYS A 195 10.53 -4.04 -17.76
CA CYS A 195 11.86 -4.55 -18.05
C CYS A 195 12.66 -4.80 -16.76
N ALA A 196 12.63 -3.86 -15.82
CA ALA A 196 13.36 -3.95 -14.56
C ALA A 196 12.85 -5.11 -13.68
N GLN A 197 11.54 -5.39 -13.68
CA GLN A 197 10.94 -6.51 -12.94
C GLN A 197 11.41 -7.90 -13.41
N LYS A 198 11.97 -8.00 -14.62
CA LYS A 198 12.52 -9.27 -15.14
C LYS A 198 13.91 -9.58 -14.58
N LEU A 199 14.60 -8.58 -14.02
CA LEU A 199 15.91 -8.76 -13.40
C LEU A 199 15.75 -9.45 -12.05
N LYS A 200 16.64 -10.40 -11.75
CA LYS A 200 16.73 -11.06 -10.43
C LYS A 200 18.11 -10.82 -9.84
N PRO A 201 18.31 -9.70 -9.12
CA PRO A 201 19.61 -9.36 -8.57
C PRO A 201 20.01 -10.37 -7.50
N ILE A 202 21.32 -10.56 -7.33
CA ILE A 202 21.88 -11.45 -6.31
C ILE A 202 22.71 -10.58 -5.36
N MET A 203 22.46 -10.68 -4.05
CA MET A 203 23.25 -9.96 -3.06
C MET A 203 24.69 -10.46 -3.03
N THR A 204 25.63 -9.54 -3.17
CA THR A 204 27.05 -9.79 -2.92
C THR A 204 27.30 -10.04 -1.42
N ASP A 205 28.36 -10.77 -1.08
CA ASP A 205 28.66 -11.06 0.33
C ASP A 205 29.03 -9.82 1.14
N GLU A 206 29.58 -8.78 0.50
CA GLU A 206 29.80 -7.48 1.13
C GLU A 206 28.47 -6.80 1.50
N ALA A 207 27.49 -6.79 0.59
CA ALA A 207 26.17 -6.23 0.86
C ALA A 207 25.45 -6.98 1.99
N LYS A 208 25.57 -8.31 2.04
CA LYS A 208 25.03 -9.13 3.15
C LYS A 208 25.61 -8.71 4.50
N ARG A 209 26.93 -8.49 4.60
CA ARG A 209 27.57 -8.05 5.85
C ARG A 209 27.05 -6.69 6.29
N ARG A 210 26.98 -5.72 5.38
CA ARG A 210 26.44 -4.38 5.65
C ARG A 210 24.99 -4.42 6.11
N LEU A 211 24.17 -5.29 5.52
CA LEU A 211 22.76 -5.45 5.88
C LEU A 211 22.61 -6.03 7.30
N VAL A 212 23.43 -7.02 7.65
CA VAL A 212 23.48 -7.59 9.01
C VAL A 212 23.91 -6.52 10.03
N GLU A 213 24.96 -5.76 9.74
CA GLU A 213 25.43 -4.66 10.60
C GLU A 213 24.33 -3.61 10.83
N ALA A 214 23.65 -3.20 9.75
CA ALA A 214 22.53 -2.24 9.82
C ALA A 214 21.36 -2.79 10.63
N TYR A 215 20.99 -4.06 10.44
CA TYR A 215 19.90 -4.69 11.21
C TYR A 215 20.22 -4.80 12.70
N VAL A 216 21.46 -5.18 13.06
CA VAL A 216 21.90 -5.23 14.46
C VAL A 216 21.87 -3.84 15.08
N ALA A 217 22.36 -2.82 14.37
CA ALA A 217 22.30 -1.43 14.83
C ALA A 217 20.86 -0.96 15.08
N LEU A 218 19.94 -1.24 14.14
CA LEU A 218 18.52 -0.94 14.29
C LEU A 218 17.92 -1.61 15.54
N ARG A 219 18.20 -2.90 15.76
CA ARG A 219 17.69 -3.65 16.91
C ARG A 219 18.26 -3.16 18.25
N LEU A 220 19.51 -2.71 18.26
CA LEU A 220 20.13 -2.09 19.44
C LEU A 220 19.47 -0.74 19.78
N LEU A 221 19.14 0.07 18.77
CA LEU A 221 18.40 1.32 18.95
C LEU A 221 16.99 1.09 19.51
N ASP A 222 16.33 0.00 19.10
CA ASP A 222 15.00 -0.39 19.63
C ASP A 222 15.06 -0.88 21.10
N SER A 223 16.22 -1.39 21.53
CA SER A 223 16.42 -1.91 22.89
C SER A 223 16.75 -0.84 23.93
N GLN A 224 16.94 0.43 23.52
CA GLN A 224 17.30 1.50 24.44
C GLN A 224 16.10 1.98 25.28
N PRO A 225 16.22 2.03 26.62
CA PRO A 225 15.14 2.49 27.48
C PRO A 225 14.86 3.99 27.25
N GLY A 226 13.62 4.31 26.88
CA GLY A 226 13.17 5.68 26.62
C GLY A 226 12.99 6.04 25.14
N ALA A 227 13.39 5.17 24.22
CA ALA A 227 13.09 5.36 22.81
C ALA A 227 11.61 5.05 22.53
N GLN A 228 10.82 6.08 22.24
CA GLN A 228 9.44 5.91 21.75
C GLN A 228 9.48 5.53 20.27
N HIS A 229 9.78 4.26 19.99
CA HIS A 229 9.67 3.75 18.63
C HIS A 229 8.23 3.38 18.31
N ASN A 230 7.82 3.76 17.10
CA ASN A 230 6.45 3.57 16.61
C ASN A 230 6.06 2.10 16.46
N MET A 231 7.04 1.19 16.27
CA MET A 231 6.83 -0.24 16.16
C MET A 231 8.11 -1.01 16.54
N ARG A 232 7.94 -2.16 17.19
CA ARG A 232 9.05 -3.06 17.57
C ARG A 232 9.71 -3.69 16.35
N ILE A 233 11.03 -3.77 16.35
CA ILE A 233 11.79 -4.37 15.24
C ILE A 233 11.78 -5.90 15.37
N THR A 234 11.32 -6.59 14.33
CA THR A 234 11.21 -8.07 14.27
C THR A 234 12.05 -8.64 13.14
N VAL A 235 12.12 -9.98 13.03
CA VAL A 235 12.80 -10.67 11.91
C VAL A 235 12.13 -10.34 10.58
N ARG A 236 10.82 -10.03 10.58
CA ARG A 236 10.11 -9.63 9.36
C ARG A 236 10.73 -8.39 8.71
N GLN A 237 11.13 -7.41 9.52
CA GLN A 237 11.79 -6.19 9.02
C GLN A 237 13.11 -6.50 8.32
N LEU A 238 13.82 -7.55 8.72
CA LEU A 238 15.01 -8.01 8.01
C LEU A 238 14.66 -8.53 6.61
N GLU A 239 13.62 -9.36 6.49
CA GLU A 239 13.12 -9.82 5.19
C GLU A 239 12.67 -8.63 4.33
N SER A 240 12.01 -7.65 4.92
CA SER A 240 11.59 -6.42 4.25
C SER A 240 12.81 -5.63 3.74
N LEU A 241 13.86 -5.49 4.53
CA LEU A 241 15.11 -4.84 4.11
C LEU A 241 15.76 -5.57 2.93
N ILE A 242 15.77 -6.91 2.95
CA ILE A 242 16.28 -7.72 1.84
C ILE A 242 15.44 -7.46 0.57
N ARG A 243 14.10 -7.50 0.67
CA ARG A 243 13.21 -7.20 -0.46
C ARG A 243 13.42 -5.79 -1.02
N LEU A 244 13.54 -4.79 -0.16
CA LEU A 244 13.73 -3.38 -0.56
C LEU A 244 15.11 -3.13 -1.17
N SER A 245 16.12 -3.90 -0.76
CA SER A 245 17.45 -3.85 -1.36
C SER A 245 17.54 -4.44 -2.76
N GLY A 246 16.43 -5.01 -3.27
CA GLY A 246 16.29 -5.45 -4.65
C GLY A 246 16.65 -6.91 -4.90
N VAL A 247 16.51 -7.79 -3.90
CA VAL A 247 16.69 -9.25 -4.08
C VAL A 247 15.38 -10.01 -3.91
#